data_AF-A0A2A2LGC1-F1
#
_entry.id   AF-A0A2A2LGC1-F1
#
_cell.length_a   1.000
_cell.length_b   1.000
_cell.length_c   1.000
_cell.angle_alpha   90.00
_cell.angle_beta   90.00
_cell.angle_gamma   90.00
#
_symmetry.space_group_name_H-M   'P 1'
#
loop_
_entity.id
_entity.type
_entity.pdbx_description
1 polymer ?
#
loop_
_entity_poly.entity_id
_entity_poly.type
_entity_poly.pdbx_seq_one_letter_code
_entity_poly.pdbx_strand_id
1 'polypeptide(L)'
;MLPIYKLWQVPYYWVGIKAYDFVSGKRVLKNSFYISKAQALERFPMLKSDSLKGALIYYDGQHNDARMNLAIILTAIRQGAKCANHVRVLSLLKTEDGKVNGAKVKDMMTGQEWDVRAKCVVNATGPFTDTIRLMGDPDTQPICAPSSGVHITLPGYYSPSNTGLLDPDTSDGRVIFFLPWERMTIAGTTDAPSELTLSPSPKDQDIEFILQEIRGYLSKDVSVRRGDVMSAWSGLRPLVRDPNKKDTKSLARNHIIEVGKSGLVTIAGGKWTTYRHMAEETVDTCIKAHDLTSSSGCVTPGLLLEGSHDYNHLLYIHLVQDYGMEVDVAQHLCNTYGDRAFVVARMCRMTGKRWPIVGHRLHPEFPYLDAEVRYAVREYACTAIDVIARRMRLAFLNTYAAQEVLPEVVRIMGEELNWSSSEQRVQLERARHFIDEEMGMLAKQNAASNVSINLTKEEMQQAKDRFNKLDKDKKGHITVNDLRRHFRENNQKIDERLLHELLNEVDLNKNGEIEIAEFFQLYSGLKNGQITGNRLLGYLDEIHGTPSVNRACGGL
;
A
#
# COMPACT_ATOMS: atom_id res chain seq x y z
N MET A 1 13.36 14.47 1.08
CA MET A 1 14.79 14.81 1.00
C MET A 1 15.35 14.24 -0.29
N LEU A 2 16.10 15.03 -1.04
CA LEU A 2 16.72 14.63 -2.30
C LEU A 2 18.25 14.54 -2.08
N PRO A 3 18.84 13.34 -1.94
CA PRO A 3 20.28 13.18 -1.76
C PRO A 3 21.04 13.51 -3.06
N ILE A 4 22.22 14.11 -2.95
CA ILE A 4 23.01 14.55 -4.12
C ILE A 4 24.40 13.92 -4.07
N TYR A 5 24.76 13.20 -5.13
CA TYR A 5 26.03 12.46 -5.21
C TYR A 5 27.04 13.06 -6.19
N LYS A 6 26.62 13.96 -7.09
CA LYS A 6 27.51 14.68 -8.03
C LYS A 6 27.45 16.19 -7.77
N LEU A 7 28.59 16.88 -7.82
CA LEU A 7 28.63 18.32 -7.51
C LEU A 7 27.79 19.18 -8.46
N TRP A 8 27.77 18.84 -9.76
CA TRP A 8 26.98 19.58 -10.75
C TRP A 8 25.46 19.45 -10.53
N GLN A 9 25.00 18.38 -9.86
CA GLN A 9 23.58 18.18 -9.54
C GLN A 9 23.09 19.19 -8.47
N VAL A 10 24.00 19.75 -7.65
CA VAL A 10 23.62 20.72 -6.61
C VAL A 10 22.94 21.97 -7.21
N PRO A 11 23.58 22.75 -8.10
CA PRO A 11 22.90 23.90 -8.71
C PRO A 11 21.71 23.48 -9.58
N TYR A 12 21.77 22.34 -10.27
CA TYR A 12 20.68 21.85 -11.11
C TYR A 12 19.39 21.59 -10.32
N TYR A 13 19.46 20.76 -9.28
CA TYR A 13 18.29 20.46 -8.45
C TYR A 13 17.88 21.65 -7.57
N TRP A 14 18.82 22.51 -7.17
CA TRP A 14 18.50 23.75 -6.46
C TRP A 14 17.59 24.64 -7.28
N VAL A 15 17.91 24.88 -8.55
CA VAL A 15 17.08 25.67 -9.47
C VAL A 15 15.71 25.01 -9.65
N GLY A 16 15.66 23.69 -9.84
CA GLY A 16 14.40 22.95 -9.99
C GLY A 16 13.46 23.09 -8.78
N ILE A 17 13.99 22.90 -7.57
CA ILE A 17 13.19 23.01 -6.35
C ILE A 17 12.83 24.47 -6.04
N LYS A 18 13.69 25.45 -6.39
CA LYS A 18 13.31 26.87 -6.26
C LYS A 18 12.24 27.29 -7.27
N ALA A 19 12.23 26.72 -8.46
CA ALA A 19 11.11 26.87 -9.38
C ALA A 19 9.82 26.27 -8.79
N TYR A 20 9.90 25.14 -8.09
CA TYR A 20 8.77 24.54 -7.38
C TYR A 20 8.23 25.46 -6.25
N ASP A 21 9.12 26.03 -5.41
CA ASP A 21 8.74 27.04 -4.39
C ASP A 21 8.04 28.24 -5.04
N PHE A 22 8.57 28.73 -6.16
CA PHE A 22 8.04 29.89 -6.88
C PHE A 22 6.65 29.63 -7.48
N VAL A 23 6.47 28.51 -8.19
CA VAL A 23 5.18 28.13 -8.80
C VAL A 23 4.12 27.85 -7.73
N SER A 24 4.52 27.34 -6.56
CA SER A 24 3.62 27.14 -5.43
C SER A 24 3.07 28.48 -4.88
N GLY A 25 3.78 29.59 -5.08
CA GLY A 25 3.35 30.93 -4.73
C GLY A 25 2.91 31.03 -3.26
N LYS A 26 1.72 31.58 -3.01
CA LYS A 26 1.16 31.71 -1.65
C LYS A 26 0.82 30.37 -0.98
N ARG A 27 0.84 29.25 -1.72
CA ARG A 27 0.54 27.90 -1.22
C ARG A 27 1.81 27.11 -0.87
N VAL A 28 2.99 27.73 -0.95
CA VAL A 28 4.23 27.09 -0.50
C VAL A 28 4.10 26.73 0.98
N LEU A 29 4.34 25.46 1.31
CA LEU A 29 4.22 24.97 2.68
C LEU A 29 5.34 25.55 3.56
N LYS A 30 6.58 25.35 3.12
CA LYS A 30 7.82 25.86 3.73
C LYS A 30 8.87 26.00 2.63
N ASN A 31 9.78 26.97 2.78
CA ASN A 31 10.84 27.19 1.82
C ASN A 31 11.78 25.99 1.75
N SER A 32 12.17 25.60 0.53
CA SER A 32 13.20 24.60 0.32
C SER A 32 14.59 25.11 0.72
N PHE A 33 15.48 24.21 1.12
CA PHE A 33 16.85 24.55 1.48
C PHE A 33 17.83 23.39 1.24
N TYR A 34 19.11 23.73 1.16
CA TYR A 34 20.20 22.78 1.05
C TYR A 34 20.74 22.43 2.43
N ILE A 35 21.09 21.16 2.62
CA ILE A 35 21.79 20.67 3.81
C ILE A 35 23.11 20.02 3.42
N SER A 36 24.11 20.18 4.28
CA SER A 36 25.42 19.58 4.09
C SER A 36 25.37 18.05 4.18
N LYS A 37 26.43 17.38 3.72
CA LYS A 37 26.60 15.92 3.90
C LYS A 37 26.41 15.49 5.35
N ALA A 38 27.00 16.21 6.31
CA ALA A 38 26.92 15.86 7.72
C ALA A 38 25.47 15.95 8.23
N GLN A 39 24.76 17.02 7.89
CA GLN A 39 23.35 17.19 8.25
C GLN A 39 22.44 16.15 7.58
N ALA A 40 22.74 15.77 6.34
CA ALA A 40 22.01 14.72 5.65
C ALA A 40 22.16 13.35 6.34
N LEU A 41 23.38 13.01 6.76
CA LEU A 41 23.66 11.77 7.50
C LEU A 41 23.13 11.80 8.94
N GLU A 42 23.11 12.96 9.60
CA GLU A 42 22.46 13.10 10.90
C GLU A 42 20.95 12.85 10.80
N ARG A 43 20.32 13.38 9.74
CA ARG A 43 18.88 13.27 9.52
C ARG A 43 18.46 11.91 8.97
N PHE A 44 19.30 11.29 8.14
CA PHE A 44 19.06 9.99 7.53
C PHE A 44 20.36 9.14 7.63
N PRO A 45 20.62 8.52 8.79
CA PRO A 45 21.89 7.83 9.07
C PRO A 45 22.19 6.65 8.15
N MET A 46 21.15 6.02 7.61
CA MET A 46 21.28 4.87 6.72
C MET A 46 21.62 5.26 5.29
N LEU A 47 21.75 6.54 4.97
CA LEU A 47 22.06 7.00 3.62
C LEU A 47 23.50 6.64 3.27
N LYS A 48 23.73 6.18 2.03
CA LYS A 48 25.06 5.89 1.52
C LYS A 48 25.95 7.14 1.61
N SER A 49 26.99 7.07 2.43
CA SER A 49 27.93 8.18 2.66
C SER A 49 28.90 8.40 1.51
N ASP A 50 29.18 7.36 0.73
CA ASP A 50 30.14 7.37 -0.36
C ASP A 50 29.66 8.31 -1.47
N SER A 51 30.52 9.24 -1.88
CA SER A 51 30.23 10.26 -2.89
C SER A 51 29.12 11.27 -2.56
N LEU A 52 28.38 11.12 -1.46
CA LEU A 52 27.37 12.09 -1.02
C LEU A 52 27.97 13.48 -0.83
N LYS A 53 27.37 14.49 -1.46
CA LYS A 53 27.78 15.90 -1.40
C LYS A 53 26.92 16.72 -0.43
N GLY A 54 25.65 16.34 -0.30
CA GLY A 54 24.65 16.94 0.57
C GLY A 54 23.25 16.49 0.14
N ALA A 55 22.24 17.23 0.55
CA ALA A 55 20.87 16.95 0.13
C ALA A 55 20.04 18.24 0.03
N LEU A 56 18.94 18.18 -0.72
CA LEU A 56 17.93 19.22 -0.75
C LEU A 56 16.71 18.79 0.05
N ILE A 57 16.19 19.72 0.85
CA ILE A 57 14.93 19.58 1.58
C ILE A 57 13.89 20.42 0.86
N TYR A 58 12.81 19.77 0.46
CA TYR A 58 11.58 20.41 -0.01
C TYR A 58 10.41 19.81 0.78
N TYR A 59 9.26 20.49 0.73
CA TYR A 59 8.07 20.13 1.48
C TYR A 59 6.93 19.82 0.53
N ASP A 60 6.22 18.74 0.81
CA ASP A 60 5.06 18.28 0.06
C ASP A 60 3.97 17.79 1.04
N GLY A 61 2.76 17.57 0.54
CA GLY A 61 1.65 17.04 1.30
C GLY A 61 1.64 15.51 1.35
N GLN A 62 1.38 14.95 2.53
CA GLN A 62 1.03 13.54 2.71
C GLN A 62 -0.39 13.46 3.26
N HIS A 63 -1.16 12.47 2.80
CA HIS A 63 -2.51 12.23 3.29
C HIS A 63 -2.87 10.75 3.17
N ASN A 64 -3.88 10.33 3.93
CA ASN A 64 -4.50 9.01 3.78
C ASN A 64 -5.62 9.13 2.73
N ASP A 65 -5.41 8.51 1.57
CA ASP A 65 -6.30 8.55 0.41
C ASP A 65 -7.69 8.00 0.72
N ALA A 66 -7.77 6.79 1.30
CA ALA A 66 -9.02 6.13 1.62
C ALA A 66 -9.83 6.89 2.68
N ARG A 67 -9.16 7.40 3.72
CA ARG A 67 -9.80 8.19 4.79
C ARG A 67 -10.31 9.53 4.27
N MET A 68 -9.51 10.21 3.44
CA MET A 68 -9.92 11.47 2.82
C MET A 68 -11.12 11.25 1.88
N ASN A 69 -11.11 10.19 1.07
CA ASN A 69 -12.24 9.83 0.21
C ASN A 69 -13.52 9.62 1.03
N LEU A 70 -13.40 8.89 2.14
CA LEU A 70 -14.52 8.65 3.04
C LEU A 70 -15.03 9.96 3.67
N ALA A 71 -14.14 10.84 4.12
CA ALA A 71 -14.52 12.14 4.68
C ALA A 71 -15.28 13.00 3.65
N ILE A 72 -14.89 12.98 2.37
CA ILE A 72 -15.62 13.65 1.28
C ILE A 72 -17.05 13.09 1.16
N ILE A 73 -17.20 11.76 1.13
CA ILE A 73 -18.51 11.10 1.02
C ILE A 73 -19.40 11.39 2.24
N LEU A 74 -18.86 11.26 3.45
CA LEU A 74 -19.59 11.56 4.70
C LEU A 74 -20.02 13.03 4.77
N THR A 75 -19.17 13.95 4.30
CA THR A 75 -19.52 15.37 4.18
C THR A 75 -20.64 15.57 3.17
N ALA A 76 -20.59 14.91 2.01
CA ALA A 76 -21.65 14.97 1.01
C ALA A 76 -23.00 14.47 1.58
N ILE A 77 -22.98 13.37 2.35
CA ILE A 77 -24.18 12.85 3.04
C ILE A 77 -24.74 13.89 4.01
N ARG A 78 -23.88 14.58 4.79
CA ARG A 78 -24.32 15.67 5.68
C ARG A 78 -24.91 16.86 4.94
N GLN A 79 -24.46 17.11 3.71
CA GLN A 79 -25.03 18.12 2.81
C GLN A 79 -26.29 17.62 2.06
N GLY A 80 -26.78 16.41 2.38
CA GLY A 80 -28.04 15.87 1.86
C GLY A 80 -27.89 14.89 0.70
N ALA A 81 -26.67 14.56 0.26
CA ALA A 81 -26.45 13.56 -0.78
C ALA A 81 -26.89 12.17 -0.32
N LYS A 82 -27.39 11.36 -1.27
CA LYS A 82 -27.64 9.92 -1.05
C LYS A 82 -26.47 9.14 -1.65
N CYS A 83 -25.77 8.41 -0.81
CA CYS A 83 -24.61 7.60 -1.21
C CYS A 83 -24.88 6.13 -0.87
N ALA A 84 -24.50 5.23 -1.77
CA ALA A 84 -24.55 3.79 -1.56
C ALA A 84 -23.25 3.16 -2.08
N ASN A 85 -22.54 2.44 -1.21
CA ASN A 85 -21.42 1.57 -1.59
C ASN A 85 -21.92 0.17 -1.90
N HIS A 86 -21.08 -0.66 -2.54
CA HIS A 86 -21.43 -2.02 -2.96
C HIS A 86 -22.63 -2.09 -3.92
N VAL A 87 -22.95 -1.00 -4.63
CA VAL A 87 -23.97 -0.94 -5.67
C VAL A 87 -23.31 -0.80 -7.04
N ARG A 88 -23.52 -1.78 -7.92
CA ARG A 88 -22.93 -1.83 -9.25
C ARG A 88 -23.92 -1.36 -10.31
N VAL A 89 -23.48 -0.50 -11.23
CA VAL A 89 -24.23 -0.18 -12.44
C VAL A 89 -24.19 -1.38 -13.39
N LEU A 90 -25.37 -1.85 -13.82
CA LEU A 90 -25.50 -2.93 -14.80
C LEU A 90 -25.70 -2.40 -16.22
N SER A 91 -26.52 -1.35 -16.37
CA SER A 91 -26.78 -0.69 -17.64
C SER A 91 -27.26 0.74 -17.43
N LEU A 92 -27.14 1.58 -18.46
CA LEU A 92 -27.69 2.93 -18.46
C LEU A 92 -29.14 2.90 -18.98
N LEU A 93 -30.01 3.65 -18.32
CA LEU A 93 -31.38 3.88 -18.77
C LEU A 93 -31.39 5.04 -19.75
N LYS A 94 -32.14 4.89 -20.85
CA LYS A 94 -32.25 5.91 -21.91
C LYS A 94 -33.71 6.29 -22.16
N THR A 95 -33.92 7.52 -22.61
CA THR A 95 -35.19 7.97 -23.20
C THR A 95 -35.38 7.34 -24.58
N GLU A 96 -36.57 7.52 -25.15
CA GLU A 96 -36.86 7.11 -26.54
C GLU A 96 -35.90 7.77 -27.54
N ASP A 97 -35.51 9.03 -27.31
CA ASP A 97 -34.53 9.77 -28.11
C ASP A 97 -33.06 9.35 -27.86
N GLY A 98 -32.83 8.28 -27.08
CA GLY A 98 -31.50 7.73 -26.80
C GLY A 98 -30.67 8.52 -25.78
N LYS A 99 -31.27 9.47 -25.04
CA LYS A 99 -30.57 10.24 -24.00
C LYS A 99 -30.55 9.51 -22.67
N VAL A 100 -29.40 9.48 -21.99
CA VAL A 100 -29.26 8.83 -20.69
C VAL A 100 -30.06 9.60 -19.63
N ASN A 101 -30.90 8.89 -18.88
CA ASN A 101 -31.76 9.46 -17.82
C ASN A 101 -31.74 8.66 -16.51
N GLY A 102 -30.74 7.79 -16.35
CA GLY A 102 -30.62 6.94 -15.18
C GLY A 102 -29.72 5.73 -15.40
N ALA A 103 -29.77 4.81 -14.44
CA ALA A 103 -29.06 3.54 -14.49
C ALA A 103 -29.86 2.44 -13.81
N LYS A 104 -29.77 1.22 -14.35
CA LYS A 104 -30.15 0.00 -13.64
C LYS A 104 -28.96 -0.43 -12.80
N VAL A 105 -29.20 -0.67 -11.51
CA VAL A 105 -28.16 -0.99 -10.54
C VAL A 105 -28.46 -2.29 -9.80
N LYS A 106 -27.42 -2.87 -9.20
CA LYS A 106 -27.49 -4.08 -8.38
C LYS A 106 -26.76 -3.88 -7.07
N ASP A 107 -27.43 -4.13 -5.95
CA ASP A 107 -26.77 -4.29 -4.66
C ASP A 107 -26.01 -5.61 -4.65
N MET A 108 -24.69 -5.54 -4.51
CA MET A 108 -23.80 -6.69 -4.50
C MET A 108 -23.84 -7.47 -3.18
N MET A 109 -24.47 -6.91 -2.13
CA MET A 109 -24.66 -7.55 -0.83
C MET A 109 -25.92 -8.42 -0.82
N THR A 110 -27.05 -7.91 -1.35
CA THR A 110 -28.34 -8.62 -1.34
C THR A 110 -28.70 -9.26 -2.68
N GLY A 111 -28.07 -8.83 -3.78
CA GLY A 111 -28.40 -9.24 -5.14
C GLY A 111 -29.60 -8.53 -5.75
N GLN A 112 -30.27 -7.64 -5.00
CA GLN A 112 -31.44 -6.90 -5.48
C GLN A 112 -31.06 -5.93 -6.60
N GLU A 113 -31.92 -5.83 -7.62
CA GLU A 113 -31.77 -4.89 -8.74
C GLU A 113 -32.89 -3.87 -8.72
N TRP A 114 -32.57 -2.61 -9.04
CA TRP A 114 -33.54 -1.53 -9.19
C TRP A 114 -33.05 -0.45 -10.15
N ASP A 115 -33.97 0.43 -10.53
CA ASP A 115 -33.69 1.57 -11.41
C ASP A 115 -33.49 2.85 -10.60
N VAL A 116 -32.50 3.65 -10.97
CA VAL A 116 -32.28 5.01 -10.46
C VAL A 116 -32.45 5.99 -11.60
N ARG A 117 -33.38 6.94 -11.45
CA ARG A 117 -33.62 8.01 -12.43
C ARG A 117 -32.90 9.29 -12.03
N ALA A 118 -32.30 9.96 -13.01
CA ALA A 118 -31.56 11.20 -12.82
C ALA A 118 -31.67 12.10 -14.05
N LYS A 119 -31.59 13.42 -13.83
CA LYS A 119 -31.57 14.43 -14.92
C LYS A 119 -30.23 14.43 -15.67
N CYS A 120 -29.16 14.10 -14.97
CA CYS A 120 -27.78 14.05 -15.46
C CYS A 120 -27.11 12.83 -14.82
N VAL A 121 -26.32 12.10 -15.60
CA VAL A 121 -25.53 10.96 -15.12
C VAL A 121 -24.06 11.26 -15.37
N VAL A 122 -23.24 11.15 -14.32
CA VAL A 122 -21.79 11.36 -14.38
C VAL A 122 -21.07 10.02 -14.25
N ASN A 123 -20.23 9.71 -15.22
CA ASN A 123 -19.29 8.61 -15.17
C ASN A 123 -17.94 9.09 -14.61
N ALA A 124 -17.65 8.67 -13.37
CA ALA A 124 -16.39 8.94 -12.68
C ALA A 124 -15.73 7.64 -12.20
N THR A 125 -15.72 6.61 -13.05
CA THR A 125 -15.34 5.23 -12.69
C THR A 125 -13.84 4.93 -12.84
N GLY A 126 -12.99 5.95 -12.91
CA GLY A 126 -11.53 5.80 -12.90
C GLY A 126 -11.05 4.89 -14.04
N PRO A 127 -10.26 3.83 -13.77
CA PRO A 127 -9.79 2.91 -14.82
C PRO A 127 -10.93 2.21 -15.59
N PHE A 128 -12.13 2.14 -15.01
CA PHE A 128 -13.32 1.52 -15.62
C PHE A 128 -14.10 2.49 -16.51
N THR A 129 -13.59 3.69 -16.75
CA THR A 129 -14.27 4.76 -17.51
C THR A 129 -14.93 4.24 -18.79
N ASP A 130 -14.20 3.50 -19.61
CA ASP A 130 -14.72 3.05 -20.92
C ASP A 130 -15.83 1.99 -20.80
N THR A 131 -15.89 1.23 -19.69
CA THR A 131 -16.98 0.27 -19.47
C THR A 131 -18.34 0.95 -19.41
N ILE A 132 -18.40 2.17 -18.85
CA ILE A 132 -19.63 2.96 -18.78
C ILE A 132 -19.81 3.84 -20.02
N ARG A 133 -18.73 4.41 -20.60
CA ARG A 133 -18.81 5.20 -21.83
C ARG A 133 -19.44 4.39 -22.97
N LEU A 134 -19.01 3.14 -23.15
CA LEU A 134 -19.52 2.26 -24.21
C LEU A 134 -20.98 1.83 -23.98
N MET A 135 -21.49 1.85 -22.74
CA MET A 135 -22.94 1.65 -22.47
C MET A 135 -23.77 2.84 -22.95
N GLY A 136 -23.23 4.06 -22.81
CA GLY A 136 -23.87 5.31 -23.24
C GLY A 136 -23.83 5.47 -24.76
N ASP A 137 -22.64 5.35 -25.33
CA ASP A 137 -22.33 5.63 -26.73
C ASP A 137 -21.46 4.49 -27.32
N PRO A 138 -22.07 3.41 -27.84
CA PRO A 138 -21.33 2.20 -28.27
C PRO A 138 -20.28 2.42 -29.37
N ASP A 139 -20.47 3.45 -30.20
CA ASP A 139 -19.56 3.76 -31.32
C ASP A 139 -18.35 4.60 -30.91
N THR A 140 -18.22 4.97 -29.63
CA THR A 140 -17.08 5.78 -29.15
C THR A 140 -15.81 4.95 -29.03
N GLN A 141 -14.65 5.59 -29.23
CA GLN A 141 -13.36 4.94 -29.04
C GLN A 141 -12.96 4.94 -27.56
N PRO A 142 -12.38 3.84 -27.03
CA PRO A 142 -11.82 3.81 -25.68
C PRO A 142 -10.74 4.87 -25.49
N ILE A 143 -10.76 5.55 -24.34
CA ILE A 143 -9.78 6.61 -24.01
C ILE A 143 -8.85 6.21 -22.86
N CYS A 144 -9.21 5.22 -22.05
CA CYS A 144 -8.43 4.80 -20.90
C CYS A 144 -7.38 3.75 -21.28
N ALA A 145 -6.16 3.95 -20.81
CA ALA A 145 -5.05 3.02 -20.91
C ALA A 145 -4.51 2.73 -19.50
N PRO A 146 -5.07 1.72 -18.79
CA PRO A 146 -4.67 1.42 -17.42
C PRO A 146 -3.18 1.07 -17.31
N SER A 147 -2.55 1.57 -16.23
CA SER A 147 -1.18 1.20 -15.86
C SER A 147 -1.13 0.77 -14.40
N SER A 148 -0.48 -0.35 -14.12
CA SER A 148 -0.26 -0.89 -12.79
C SER A 148 0.92 -0.20 -12.12
N GLY A 149 0.75 0.15 -10.85
CA GLY A 149 1.82 0.67 -10.00
C GLY A 149 1.87 -0.03 -8.66
N VAL A 150 3.02 -0.63 -8.36
CA VAL A 150 3.26 -1.39 -7.13
C VAL A 150 3.97 -0.54 -6.09
N HIS A 151 3.56 -0.70 -4.83
CA HIS A 151 4.27 -0.21 -3.66
C HIS A 151 4.49 -1.36 -2.67
N ILE A 152 5.50 -1.20 -1.82
CA ILE A 152 5.79 -2.11 -0.71
C ILE A 152 5.81 -1.32 0.60
N THR A 153 5.44 -1.99 1.69
CA THR A 153 5.68 -1.48 3.06
C THR A 153 6.81 -2.25 3.71
N LEU A 154 7.75 -1.52 4.29
CA LEU A 154 8.87 -1.99 5.09
C LEU A 154 8.74 -1.51 6.54
N PRO A 155 9.45 -2.12 7.50
CA PRO A 155 9.56 -1.63 8.87
C PRO A 155 9.89 -0.13 8.97
N GLY A 156 9.38 0.50 10.02
CA GLY A 156 9.57 1.93 10.26
C GLY A 156 11.01 2.38 10.37
N TYR A 157 11.91 1.51 10.84
CA TYR A 157 13.33 1.86 11.01
C TYR A 157 14.05 2.13 9.69
N TYR A 158 13.45 1.80 8.54
CA TYR A 158 14.00 2.10 7.22
C TYR A 158 13.86 3.58 6.81
N SER A 159 13.02 4.38 7.47
CA SER A 159 12.96 5.82 7.24
C SER A 159 12.82 6.63 8.54
N PRO A 160 13.44 7.81 8.64
CA PRO A 160 13.16 8.73 9.73
C PRO A 160 11.68 9.14 9.73
N SER A 161 11.07 9.22 10.91
CA SER A 161 9.63 9.46 11.09
C SER A 161 9.10 10.76 10.45
N ASN A 162 9.96 11.74 10.22
CA ASN A 162 9.60 13.06 9.69
C ASN A 162 10.23 13.39 8.33
N THR A 163 10.92 12.43 7.71
CA THR A 163 11.71 12.69 6.49
C THR A 163 11.70 11.50 5.55
N GLY A 164 10.99 11.64 4.43
CA GLY A 164 11.12 10.73 3.31
C GLY A 164 12.30 11.04 2.40
N LEU A 165 12.72 10.06 1.62
CA LEU A 165 13.74 10.16 0.57
C LEU A 165 13.07 10.11 -0.80
N LEU A 166 13.60 10.91 -1.73
CA LEU A 166 13.23 10.93 -3.13
C LEU A 166 14.44 10.54 -3.97
N ASP A 167 14.31 9.49 -4.76
CA ASP A 167 15.21 9.17 -5.86
C ASP A 167 14.63 9.71 -7.17
N PRO A 168 15.26 10.72 -7.80
CA PRO A 168 14.78 11.30 -9.05
C PRO A 168 15.25 10.55 -10.31
N ASP A 169 16.15 9.55 -10.21
CA ASP A 169 16.85 8.95 -11.35
C ASP A 169 17.22 7.48 -11.02
N THR A 170 16.21 6.60 -11.00
CA THR A 170 16.39 5.14 -10.83
C THR A 170 17.12 4.55 -12.03
N SER A 171 17.51 3.26 -11.95
CA SER A 171 18.22 2.55 -13.04
C SER A 171 17.55 2.61 -14.42
N ASP A 172 16.25 2.90 -14.48
CA ASP A 172 15.45 3.05 -15.69
C ASP A 172 14.84 4.45 -15.89
N GLY A 173 15.30 5.46 -15.13
CA GLY A 173 14.88 6.85 -15.25
C GLY A 173 13.51 7.17 -14.64
N ARG A 174 12.99 6.28 -13.79
CA ARG A 174 11.80 6.51 -12.96
C ARG A 174 12.19 7.19 -11.64
N VAL A 175 11.16 7.47 -10.84
CA VAL A 175 11.27 8.12 -9.54
C VAL A 175 10.79 7.14 -8.47
N ILE A 176 11.61 6.90 -7.46
CA ILE A 176 11.22 6.13 -6.28
C ILE A 176 11.15 7.04 -5.06
N PHE A 177 10.04 6.93 -4.37
CA PHE A 177 9.79 7.52 -3.08
C PHE A 177 10.02 6.49 -1.99
N PHE A 178 10.57 6.96 -0.89
CA PHE A 178 10.77 6.19 0.32
C PHE A 178 10.31 7.02 1.52
N LEU A 179 9.08 6.79 1.95
CA LEU A 179 8.36 7.73 2.80
C LEU A 179 7.94 7.09 4.12
N PRO A 180 8.11 7.77 5.27
CA PRO A 180 7.48 7.33 6.51
C PRO A 180 5.96 7.41 6.36
N TRP A 181 5.24 6.38 6.78
CA TRP A 181 3.78 6.33 6.76
C TRP A 181 3.26 5.41 7.86
N GLU A 182 2.40 5.92 8.75
CA GLU A 182 1.80 5.15 9.86
C GLU A 182 2.83 4.33 10.66
N ARG A 183 3.99 4.94 10.97
CA ARG A 183 5.15 4.34 11.67
C ARG A 183 5.88 3.23 10.90
N MET A 184 5.52 3.03 9.65
CA MET A 184 6.19 2.15 8.70
C MET A 184 6.86 2.97 7.61
N THR A 185 7.49 2.31 6.64
CA THR A 185 8.09 2.97 5.47
C THR A 185 7.45 2.44 4.20
N ILE A 186 6.83 3.30 3.39
CA ILE A 186 6.38 2.94 2.03
C ILE A 186 7.52 3.19 1.05
N ALA A 187 7.74 2.23 0.15
CA ALA A 187 8.58 2.43 -1.01
C ALA A 187 7.83 2.14 -2.32
N GLY A 188 8.09 2.94 -3.35
CA GLY A 188 7.48 2.78 -4.67
C GLY A 188 7.74 3.97 -5.59
N THR A 189 7.34 3.94 -6.85
CA THR A 189 6.41 2.99 -7.47
C THR A 189 6.94 2.43 -8.78
N THR A 190 6.44 1.27 -9.18
CA THR A 190 6.56 0.80 -10.56
C THR A 190 5.50 1.44 -11.48
N ASP A 191 5.69 1.26 -12.78
CA ASP A 191 4.75 1.65 -13.82
C ASP A 191 4.83 0.65 -14.97
N ALA A 192 3.74 -0.07 -15.23
CA ALA A 192 3.65 -1.08 -16.29
C ALA A 192 2.23 -1.15 -16.87
N PRO A 193 2.07 -1.24 -18.21
CA PRO A 193 0.76 -1.47 -18.82
C PRO A 193 0.05 -2.66 -18.18
N SER A 194 -1.26 -2.53 -17.95
CA SER A 194 -2.04 -3.54 -17.25
C SER A 194 -3.44 -3.68 -17.83
N GLU A 195 -3.99 -4.87 -17.74
CA GLU A 195 -5.39 -5.13 -18.04
C GLU A 195 -6.28 -4.60 -16.92
N LEU A 196 -7.53 -4.30 -17.27
CA LEU A 196 -8.50 -3.81 -16.31
C LEU A 196 -8.95 -4.96 -15.40
N THR A 197 -8.75 -4.80 -14.10
CA THR A 197 -9.18 -5.75 -13.07
C THR A 197 -9.65 -5.02 -11.82
N LEU A 198 -10.61 -5.61 -11.10
CA LEU A 198 -11.05 -5.12 -9.78
C LEU A 198 -10.08 -5.51 -8.66
N SER A 199 -9.21 -6.49 -8.91
CA SER A 199 -8.28 -7.08 -7.94
C SER A 199 -6.85 -7.07 -8.51
N PRO A 200 -6.24 -5.89 -8.69
CA PRO A 200 -4.85 -5.81 -9.11
C PRO A 200 -3.93 -6.33 -8.00
N SER A 201 -3.05 -7.27 -8.33
CA SER A 201 -2.07 -7.82 -7.39
C SER A 201 -0.64 -7.39 -7.74
N PRO A 202 0.24 -7.21 -6.73
CA PRO A 202 1.64 -6.93 -6.98
C PRO A 202 2.35 -8.17 -7.55
N LYS A 203 3.27 -7.96 -8.50
CA LYS A 203 4.11 -9.05 -9.02
C LYS A 203 5.45 -9.07 -8.30
N ASP A 204 6.04 -10.25 -8.11
CA ASP A 204 7.33 -10.38 -7.43
C ASP A 204 8.47 -9.63 -8.12
N GLN A 205 8.47 -9.57 -9.45
CA GLN A 205 9.44 -8.79 -10.22
C GLN A 205 9.39 -7.28 -9.87
N ASP A 206 8.19 -6.74 -9.58
CA ASP A 206 8.02 -5.34 -9.25
C ASP A 206 8.50 -5.06 -7.82
N ILE A 207 8.25 -6.00 -6.90
CA ILE A 207 8.74 -5.95 -5.52
C ILE A 207 10.27 -5.98 -5.51
N GLU A 208 10.87 -6.92 -6.22
CA GLU A 208 12.33 -7.06 -6.27
C GLU A 208 12.99 -5.86 -6.94
N PHE A 209 12.38 -5.29 -8.00
CA PHE A 209 12.83 -4.02 -8.58
C PHE A 209 12.88 -2.91 -7.52
N ILE A 210 11.80 -2.70 -6.76
CA ILE A 210 11.77 -1.67 -5.71
C ILE A 210 12.86 -1.92 -4.66
N LEU A 211 13.04 -3.18 -4.22
CA LEU A 211 14.08 -3.54 -3.25
C LEU A 211 15.49 -3.26 -3.78
N GLN A 212 15.76 -3.55 -5.06
CA GLN A 212 17.06 -3.29 -5.69
C GLN A 212 17.39 -1.79 -5.73
N GLU A 213 16.43 -0.96 -6.10
CA GLU A 213 16.62 0.49 -6.13
C GLU A 213 16.89 1.04 -4.72
N ILE A 214 16.13 0.61 -3.71
CA ILE A 214 16.37 1.01 -2.31
C ILE A 214 17.78 0.64 -1.84
N ARG A 215 18.26 -0.57 -2.15
CA ARG A 215 19.62 -1.03 -1.78
C ARG A 215 20.71 -0.10 -2.35
N GLY A 216 20.47 0.56 -3.48
CA GLY A 216 21.40 1.52 -4.08
C GLY A 216 21.66 2.75 -3.21
N TYR A 217 20.68 3.14 -2.39
CA TYR A 217 20.71 4.37 -1.57
C TYR A 217 21.13 4.15 -0.13
N LEU A 218 20.99 2.93 0.38
CA LEU A 218 21.33 2.63 1.75
C LEU A 218 22.82 2.29 1.89
N SER A 219 23.37 2.61 3.07
CA SER A 219 24.71 2.21 3.47
C SER A 219 24.84 0.70 3.46
N LYS A 220 26.05 0.18 3.20
CA LYS A 220 26.33 -1.27 3.23
C LYS A 220 26.03 -1.93 4.58
N ASP A 221 25.98 -1.15 5.66
CA ASP A 221 25.64 -1.60 7.01
C ASP A 221 24.15 -1.92 7.18
N VAL A 222 23.30 -1.54 6.22
CA VAL A 222 21.86 -1.77 6.22
C VAL A 222 21.49 -2.69 5.08
N SER A 223 21.12 -3.92 5.43
CA SER A 223 20.61 -4.88 4.46
C SER A 223 19.08 -4.73 4.31
N VAL A 224 18.62 -4.67 3.06
CA VAL A 224 17.18 -4.73 2.72
C VAL A 224 16.90 -6.08 2.08
N ARG A 225 16.09 -6.88 2.75
CA ARG A 225 15.79 -8.26 2.37
C ARG A 225 14.34 -8.36 1.90
N ARG A 226 14.06 -9.38 1.09
CA ARG A 226 12.69 -9.70 0.67
C ARG A 226 11.76 -9.97 1.87
N GLY A 227 12.31 -10.58 2.93
CA GLY A 227 11.61 -10.87 4.18
C GLY A 227 11.17 -9.64 4.96
N ASP A 228 11.82 -8.48 4.75
CA ASP A 228 11.47 -7.21 5.39
C ASP A 228 10.21 -6.57 4.76
N VAL A 229 9.69 -7.12 3.66
CA VAL A 229 8.41 -6.67 3.08
C VAL A 229 7.25 -7.16 3.93
N MET A 230 6.53 -6.20 4.51
CA MET A 230 5.38 -6.41 5.41
C MET A 230 4.05 -6.45 4.65
N SER A 231 3.99 -5.79 3.50
CA SER A 231 2.89 -5.86 2.53
C SER A 231 3.37 -5.35 1.18
N ALA A 232 2.65 -5.70 0.11
CA ALA A 232 2.83 -5.12 -1.21
C ALA A 232 1.46 -4.97 -1.87
N TRP A 233 1.21 -3.89 -2.61
CA TRP A 233 -0.08 -3.74 -3.28
C TRP A 233 0.11 -3.07 -4.63
N SER A 234 -0.84 -3.33 -5.51
CA SER A 234 -0.92 -2.69 -6.82
C SER A 234 -2.17 -1.80 -6.92
N GLY A 235 -2.05 -0.70 -7.66
CA GLY A 235 -3.16 0.13 -8.06
C GLY A 235 -3.14 0.40 -9.56
N LEU A 236 -4.32 0.56 -10.16
CA LEU A 236 -4.47 0.93 -11.57
C LEU A 236 -4.60 2.45 -11.72
N ARG A 237 -3.70 3.03 -12.51
CA ARG A 237 -3.72 4.44 -12.92
C ARG A 237 -4.63 4.60 -14.13
N PRO A 238 -5.62 5.50 -14.10
CA PRO A 238 -6.49 5.78 -15.25
C PRO A 238 -5.79 6.74 -16.22
N LEU A 239 -4.73 6.30 -16.90
CA LEU A 239 -4.08 7.16 -17.90
C LEU A 239 -5.02 7.32 -19.09
N VAL A 240 -5.15 8.54 -19.61
CA VAL A 240 -6.11 8.85 -20.67
C VAL A 240 -5.42 9.33 -21.94
N ARG A 241 -5.93 8.88 -23.08
CA ARG A 241 -5.62 9.42 -24.41
C ARG A 241 -6.63 10.51 -24.71
N ASP A 242 -6.14 11.66 -25.17
CA ASP A 242 -7.02 12.74 -25.61
C ASP A 242 -7.61 12.36 -26.99
N PRO A 243 -8.93 12.12 -27.10
CA PRO A 243 -9.55 11.73 -28.36
C PRO A 243 -9.49 12.83 -29.43
N ASN A 244 -9.22 14.08 -29.03
CA ASN A 244 -9.17 15.23 -29.93
C ASN A 244 -7.75 15.54 -30.47
N LYS A 245 -6.73 14.81 -30.01
CA LYS A 245 -5.34 14.98 -30.49
C LYS A 245 -4.92 13.82 -31.40
N LYS A 246 -4.37 14.14 -32.58
CA LYS A 246 -3.83 13.17 -33.53
C LYS A 246 -2.55 12.46 -33.04
N ASP A 247 -1.84 13.05 -32.09
CA ASP A 247 -0.59 12.50 -31.57
C ASP A 247 -0.87 11.49 -30.44
N THR A 248 -0.91 10.21 -30.80
CA THR A 248 -1.30 9.09 -29.95
C THR A 248 -0.23 8.66 -28.96
N LYS A 249 0.96 9.28 -28.97
CA LYS A 249 2.11 8.88 -28.16
C LYS A 249 2.19 9.53 -26.77
N SER A 250 1.56 10.69 -26.55
CA SER A 250 1.57 11.32 -25.23
C SER A 250 0.25 11.07 -24.50
N LEU A 251 0.24 10.10 -23.59
CA LEU A 251 -0.85 9.97 -22.61
C LEU A 251 -1.01 11.29 -21.87
N ALA A 252 -2.21 11.85 -21.86
CA ALA A 252 -2.47 13.11 -21.16
C ALA A 252 -2.36 12.85 -19.65
N ARG A 253 -1.49 13.62 -18.99
CA ARG A 253 -1.37 13.60 -17.52
C ARG A 253 -2.42 14.48 -16.81
N ASN A 254 -3.30 15.13 -17.58
CA ASN A 254 -4.41 15.95 -17.10
C ASN A 254 -5.72 15.16 -17.19
N HIS A 255 -6.76 15.63 -16.49
CA HIS A 255 -8.10 15.08 -16.65
C HIS A 255 -8.77 15.59 -17.93
N ILE A 256 -9.76 14.83 -18.38
CA ILE A 256 -10.62 15.16 -19.52
C ILE A 256 -12.07 15.09 -19.03
N ILE A 257 -12.88 16.04 -19.47
CA ILE A 257 -14.33 16.03 -19.27
C ILE A 257 -14.98 15.99 -20.66
N GLU A 258 -15.79 14.96 -20.91
CA GLU A 258 -16.47 14.73 -22.20
C GLU A 258 -17.98 14.61 -21.97
N VAL A 259 -18.77 15.22 -22.85
CA VAL A 259 -20.22 15.00 -22.90
C VAL A 259 -20.52 14.16 -24.14
N GLY A 260 -20.94 12.92 -23.93
CA GLY A 260 -21.27 11.98 -25.00
C GLY A 260 -22.53 12.38 -25.78
N LYS A 261 -22.77 11.76 -26.94
CA LYS A 261 -23.97 12.04 -27.76
C LYS A 261 -25.25 11.68 -27.00
N SER A 262 -25.19 10.63 -26.19
CA SER A 262 -26.23 10.20 -25.26
C SER A 262 -26.49 11.19 -24.10
N GLY A 263 -25.68 12.23 -23.94
CA GLY A 263 -25.74 13.15 -22.79
C GLY A 263 -25.05 12.61 -21.53
N LEU A 264 -24.35 11.49 -21.59
CA LEU A 264 -23.51 11.02 -20.48
C LEU A 264 -22.32 11.98 -20.29
N VAL A 265 -22.17 12.55 -19.09
CA VAL A 265 -20.98 13.33 -18.73
C VAL A 265 -19.92 12.37 -18.18
N THR A 266 -18.72 12.39 -18.72
CA THR A 266 -17.61 11.55 -18.26
C THR A 266 -16.43 12.39 -17.83
N ILE A 267 -15.90 12.10 -16.64
CA ILE A 267 -14.60 12.58 -16.20
C ILE A 267 -13.60 11.42 -16.19
N ALA A 268 -12.47 11.61 -16.86
CA ALA A 268 -11.44 10.59 -17.02
C ALA A 268 -10.04 11.16 -16.72
N GLY A 269 -9.16 10.35 -16.17
CA GLY A 269 -7.79 10.75 -15.83
C GLY A 269 -7.69 11.61 -14.58
N GLY A 270 -6.68 12.49 -14.57
CA GLY A 270 -6.42 13.38 -13.45
C GLY A 270 -5.62 12.74 -12.31
N LYS A 271 -5.55 13.46 -11.18
CA LYS A 271 -4.80 13.08 -9.99
C LYS A 271 -5.60 13.34 -8.74
N TRP A 272 -5.29 12.61 -7.67
CA TRP A 272 -5.88 12.89 -6.37
C TRP A 272 -5.64 14.34 -5.94
N THR A 273 -4.45 14.89 -6.15
CA THR A 273 -4.11 16.28 -5.76
C THR A 273 -5.01 17.35 -6.40
N THR A 274 -5.65 17.06 -7.53
CA THR A 274 -6.50 18.01 -8.26
C THR A 274 -7.99 17.71 -8.14
N TYR A 275 -8.40 16.69 -7.38
CA TYR A 275 -9.78 16.17 -7.34
C TYR A 275 -10.86 17.24 -7.16
N ARG A 276 -10.64 18.21 -6.25
CA ARG A 276 -11.63 19.25 -5.96
C ARG A 276 -11.89 20.15 -7.16
N HIS A 277 -10.83 20.56 -7.87
CA HIS A 277 -10.94 21.40 -9.07
C HIS A 277 -11.57 20.60 -10.22
N MET A 278 -11.20 19.34 -10.35
CA MET A 278 -11.81 18.44 -11.33
C MET A 278 -13.32 18.25 -11.09
N ALA A 279 -13.73 18.12 -9.83
CA ALA A 279 -15.14 18.01 -9.45
C ALA A 279 -15.91 19.30 -9.75
N GLU A 280 -15.32 20.46 -9.47
CA GLU A 280 -15.89 21.78 -9.79
C GLU A 280 -16.16 21.92 -11.29
N GLU A 281 -15.16 21.69 -12.14
CA GLU A 281 -15.32 21.75 -13.60
C GLU A 281 -16.33 20.71 -14.12
N THR A 282 -16.39 19.53 -13.51
CA THR A 282 -17.35 18.48 -13.89
C THR A 282 -18.78 18.90 -13.57
N VAL A 283 -19.01 19.47 -12.38
CA VAL A 283 -20.34 19.97 -11.98
C VAL A 283 -20.76 21.15 -12.86
N ASP A 284 -19.85 22.09 -13.15
CA ASP A 284 -20.12 23.20 -14.07
C ASP A 284 -20.50 22.70 -15.47
N THR A 285 -19.81 21.66 -15.95
CA THR A 285 -20.14 21.00 -17.22
C THR A 285 -21.52 20.34 -17.17
N CYS A 286 -21.88 19.68 -16.08
CA CYS A 286 -23.20 19.07 -15.90
C CYS A 286 -24.31 20.14 -15.92
N ILE A 287 -24.09 21.27 -15.24
CA ILE A 287 -25.02 22.41 -15.21
C ILE A 287 -25.28 22.92 -16.62
N LYS A 288 -24.21 23.15 -17.39
CA LYS A 288 -24.30 23.67 -18.76
C LYS A 288 -24.88 22.66 -19.75
N ALA A 289 -24.53 21.37 -19.65
CA ALA A 289 -24.92 20.35 -20.63
C ALA A 289 -26.37 19.87 -20.46
N HIS A 290 -26.95 20.02 -19.27
CA HIS A 290 -28.29 19.54 -18.93
C HIS A 290 -29.23 20.65 -18.46
N ASP A 291 -28.88 21.92 -18.70
CA ASP A 291 -29.66 23.10 -18.32
C ASP A 291 -30.16 23.05 -16.86
N LEU A 292 -29.27 22.64 -15.94
CA LEU A 292 -29.60 22.55 -14.52
C LEU A 292 -29.55 23.93 -13.89
N THR A 293 -30.38 24.17 -12.88
CA THR A 293 -30.35 25.41 -12.09
C THR A 293 -29.47 25.25 -10.86
N SER A 294 -28.54 26.19 -10.65
CA SER A 294 -27.76 26.31 -9.41
C SER A 294 -28.19 27.54 -8.64
N SER A 295 -28.30 27.42 -7.31
CA SER A 295 -28.64 28.53 -6.41
C SER A 295 -27.43 29.41 -6.06
N SER A 296 -26.21 28.90 -6.26
CA SER A 296 -24.95 29.59 -5.96
C SER A 296 -23.80 29.02 -6.79
N GLY A 297 -22.65 29.70 -6.77
CA GLY A 297 -21.39 29.14 -7.27
C GLY A 297 -20.83 28.03 -6.38
N CYS A 298 -19.68 27.49 -6.77
CA CYS A 298 -18.99 26.43 -6.04
C CYS A 298 -18.50 26.90 -4.66
N VAL A 299 -18.91 26.18 -3.61
CA VAL A 299 -18.55 26.48 -2.21
C VAL A 299 -17.45 25.58 -1.65
N THR A 300 -16.96 24.62 -2.44
CA THR A 300 -15.97 23.62 -1.99
C THR A 300 -14.60 24.17 -1.60
N PRO A 301 -14.09 25.32 -2.10
CA PRO A 301 -12.77 25.82 -1.69
C PRO A 301 -12.60 26.09 -0.19
N GLY A 302 -13.68 26.41 0.53
CA GLY A 302 -13.68 26.70 1.97
C GLY A 302 -14.48 25.71 2.81
N LEU A 303 -15.00 24.64 2.21
CA LEU A 303 -15.83 23.66 2.89
C LEU A 303 -14.96 22.72 3.73
N LEU A 304 -15.17 22.73 5.04
CA LEU A 304 -14.53 21.79 5.96
C LEU A 304 -15.13 20.39 5.80
N LEU A 305 -14.25 19.38 5.74
CA LEU A 305 -14.65 17.98 5.68
C LEU A 305 -14.99 17.43 7.06
N GLU A 306 -15.69 16.31 7.09
CA GLU A 306 -15.89 15.48 8.28
C GLU A 306 -14.60 15.30 9.08
N GLY A 307 -14.65 15.53 10.40
CA GLY A 307 -13.50 15.40 11.28
C GLY A 307 -12.63 16.66 11.40
N SER A 308 -12.80 17.68 10.55
CA SER A 308 -11.88 18.82 10.51
C SER A 308 -12.28 20.07 11.30
N HIS A 309 -13.48 20.11 11.91
CA HIS A 309 -14.04 21.36 12.44
C HIS A 309 -13.32 21.82 13.71
N ASP A 310 -13.10 20.90 14.66
CA ASP A 310 -12.44 21.19 15.94
C ASP A 310 -11.02 20.60 16.03
N TYR A 311 -10.42 20.29 14.87
CA TYR A 311 -9.10 19.66 14.84
C TYR A 311 -7.97 20.64 15.19
N ASN A 312 -7.07 20.18 16.06
CA ASN A 312 -5.78 20.83 16.28
C ASN A 312 -4.71 19.80 16.70
N HIS A 313 -3.44 20.17 16.60
CA HIS A 313 -2.31 19.27 16.85
C HIS A 313 -2.15 18.81 18.31
N LEU A 314 -2.85 19.45 19.26
CA LEU A 314 -2.84 19.11 20.68
C LEU A 314 -4.06 18.27 21.09
N LEU A 315 -4.99 18.00 20.17
CA LEU A 315 -6.24 17.31 20.46
C LEU A 315 -6.04 15.94 21.11
N TYR A 316 -4.96 15.24 20.74
CA TYR A 316 -4.63 13.93 21.31
C TYR A 316 -4.33 14.00 22.82
N ILE A 317 -3.86 15.14 23.34
CA ILE A 317 -3.58 15.31 24.76
C ILE A 317 -4.86 15.18 25.57
N HIS A 318 -5.97 15.73 25.07
CA HIS A 318 -7.28 15.61 25.72
C HIS A 318 -7.78 14.16 25.73
N LEU A 319 -7.57 13.38 24.66
CA LEU A 319 -7.88 11.95 24.68
C LEU A 319 -7.08 11.20 25.76
N VAL A 320 -5.80 11.53 25.91
CA VAL A 320 -4.95 10.94 26.96
C VAL A 320 -5.43 11.34 28.35
N GLN A 321 -5.72 12.63 28.57
CA GLN A 321 -6.09 13.17 29.89
C GLN A 321 -7.51 12.77 30.32
N ASP A 322 -8.47 12.83 29.41
CA ASP A 322 -9.89 12.65 29.73
C ASP A 322 -10.30 11.17 29.72
N TYR A 323 -9.67 10.34 28.88
CA TYR A 323 -10.03 8.92 28.73
C TYR A 323 -8.95 7.96 29.24
N GLY A 324 -7.72 8.43 29.49
CA GLY A 324 -6.62 7.56 29.93
C GLY A 324 -6.12 6.61 28.85
N MET A 325 -6.04 7.07 27.61
CA MET A 325 -5.57 6.30 26.45
C MET A 325 -4.05 6.38 26.29
N GLU A 326 -3.43 5.35 25.69
CA GLU A 326 -2.02 5.43 25.31
C GLU A 326 -1.79 6.57 24.30
N VAL A 327 -0.65 7.25 24.43
CA VAL A 327 -0.34 8.47 23.65
C VAL A 327 -0.38 8.20 22.15
N ASP A 328 0.16 7.08 21.73
CA ASP A 328 0.30 6.71 20.33
C ASP A 328 -1.06 6.31 19.70
N VAL A 329 -1.97 5.73 20.50
CA VAL A 329 -3.37 5.48 20.13
C VAL A 329 -4.14 6.79 20.02
N ALA A 330 -3.99 7.70 20.99
CA ALA A 330 -4.63 9.00 20.94
C ALA A 330 -4.19 9.82 19.71
N GLN A 331 -2.89 9.80 19.39
CA GLN A 331 -2.36 10.43 18.18
C GLN A 331 -2.93 9.79 16.91
N HIS A 332 -2.98 8.46 16.84
CA HIS A 332 -3.60 7.73 15.73
C HIS A 332 -5.06 8.15 15.51
N LEU A 333 -5.87 8.16 16.57
CA LEU A 333 -7.28 8.52 16.47
C LEU A 333 -7.45 9.97 16.00
N CYS A 334 -6.68 10.92 16.53
CA CYS A 334 -6.74 12.31 16.08
C CYS A 334 -6.29 12.48 14.63
N ASN A 335 -5.22 11.81 14.21
CA ASN A 335 -4.73 11.89 12.82
C ASN A 335 -5.70 11.25 11.82
N THR A 336 -6.45 10.23 12.24
CA THR A 336 -7.37 9.47 11.38
C THR A 336 -8.78 10.07 11.33
N TYR A 337 -9.32 10.45 12.49
CA TYR A 337 -10.72 10.86 12.65
C TYR A 337 -10.90 12.34 12.98
N GLY A 338 -9.80 13.07 13.23
CA GLY A 338 -9.84 14.47 13.63
C GLY A 338 -10.68 14.68 14.89
N ASP A 339 -11.63 15.61 14.86
CA ASP A 339 -12.57 15.88 15.95
C ASP A 339 -13.49 14.69 16.30
N ARG A 340 -13.65 13.72 15.38
CA ARG A 340 -14.43 12.49 15.63
C ARG A 340 -13.68 11.48 16.47
N ALA A 341 -12.40 11.70 16.78
CA ALA A 341 -11.64 10.83 17.66
C ALA A 341 -12.32 10.62 19.03
N PHE A 342 -12.97 11.65 19.59
CA PHE A 342 -13.74 11.53 20.84
C PHE A 342 -14.99 10.67 20.71
N VAL A 343 -15.59 10.59 19.52
CA VAL A 343 -16.71 9.69 19.26
C VAL A 343 -16.22 8.24 19.33
N VAL A 344 -15.05 7.95 18.76
CA VAL A 344 -14.41 6.63 18.83
C VAL A 344 -13.98 6.31 20.27
N ALA A 345 -13.36 7.26 20.97
CA ALA A 345 -12.92 7.08 22.36
C ALA A 345 -14.08 6.73 23.30
N ARG A 346 -15.25 7.34 23.12
CA ARG A 346 -16.47 7.00 23.89
C ARG A 346 -17.02 5.59 23.63
N MET A 347 -16.65 4.96 22.53
CA MET A 347 -17.01 3.56 22.25
C MET A 347 -16.00 2.56 22.82
N CYS A 348 -14.86 3.04 23.33
CA CYS A 348 -13.85 2.18 23.92
C CYS A 348 -14.35 1.58 25.22
N ARG A 349 -14.09 0.27 25.38
CA ARG A 349 -14.35 -0.43 26.64
C ARG A 349 -13.21 -0.17 27.62
N MET A 350 -13.53 -0.21 28.91
CA MET A 350 -12.54 -0.19 29.99
C MET A 350 -11.63 -1.42 29.89
N THR A 351 -10.34 -1.24 30.15
CA THR A 351 -9.34 -2.34 30.10
C THR A 351 -9.24 -3.11 31.41
N GLY A 352 -9.66 -2.50 32.53
CA GLY A 352 -9.41 -3.00 33.87
C GLY A 352 -7.96 -2.83 34.36
N LYS A 353 -7.09 -2.19 33.57
CA LYS A 353 -5.70 -1.90 33.93
C LYS A 353 -5.61 -0.51 34.58
N ARG A 354 -4.52 -0.27 35.33
CA ARG A 354 -4.16 1.07 35.81
C ARG A 354 -3.86 2.02 34.63
N TRP A 355 -3.24 1.48 33.58
CA TRP A 355 -2.96 2.16 32.34
C TRP A 355 -2.80 1.14 31.20
N PRO A 356 -3.29 1.43 29.98
CA PRO A 356 -4.31 2.44 29.67
C PRO A 356 -5.64 2.12 30.35
N ILE A 357 -6.45 3.14 30.65
CA ILE A 357 -7.77 2.99 31.31
C ILE A 357 -8.82 2.44 30.33
N VAL A 358 -8.83 2.97 29.10
CA VAL A 358 -9.73 2.54 28.02
C VAL A 358 -8.96 2.18 26.76
N GLY A 359 -9.59 1.39 25.90
CA GLY A 359 -9.09 1.04 24.57
C GLY A 359 -8.42 -0.34 24.58
N HIS A 360 -9.07 -1.29 23.91
CA HIS A 360 -8.48 -2.61 23.66
C HIS A 360 -7.89 -2.60 22.25
N ARG A 361 -6.56 -2.74 22.18
CA ARG A 361 -5.87 -2.91 20.90
C ARG A 361 -6.28 -4.23 20.26
N LEU A 362 -6.50 -4.21 18.95
CA LEU A 362 -6.68 -5.43 18.15
C LEU A 362 -5.37 -6.19 18.00
N HIS A 363 -4.25 -5.47 17.83
CA HIS A 363 -2.90 -6.03 17.74
C HIS A 363 -1.95 -5.25 18.66
N PRO A 364 -1.04 -5.89 19.41
CA PRO A 364 -0.17 -5.18 20.36
C PRO A 364 0.74 -4.13 19.72
N GLU A 365 1.23 -4.36 18.50
CA GLU A 365 2.16 -3.45 17.82
C GLU A 365 1.50 -2.26 17.11
N PHE A 366 0.18 -2.31 16.87
CA PHE A 366 -0.52 -1.27 16.11
C PHE A 366 -1.53 -0.52 16.98
N PRO A 367 -1.80 0.77 16.70
CA PRO A 367 -2.68 1.60 17.52
C PRO A 367 -4.18 1.36 17.28
N TYR A 368 -4.55 0.30 16.57
CA TYR A 368 -5.93 0.07 16.18
C TYR A 368 -6.75 -0.55 17.31
N LEU A 369 -7.93 0.02 17.55
CA LEU A 369 -8.83 -0.40 18.61
C LEU A 369 -10.04 -1.20 18.09
N ASP A 370 -10.59 -2.05 18.95
CA ASP A 370 -11.86 -2.73 18.70
C ASP A 370 -13.02 -1.73 18.46
N ALA A 371 -12.98 -0.58 19.13
CA ALA A 371 -13.91 0.53 18.95
C ALA A 371 -13.90 1.13 17.54
N GLU A 372 -12.76 1.10 16.83
CA GLU A 372 -12.68 1.58 15.45
C GLU A 372 -13.46 0.68 14.49
N VAL A 373 -13.56 -0.63 14.77
CA VAL A 373 -14.37 -1.56 13.98
C VAL A 373 -15.86 -1.20 14.10
N ARG A 374 -16.32 -0.90 15.32
CA ARG A 374 -17.70 -0.46 15.57
C ARG A 374 -17.99 0.88 14.92
N TYR A 375 -17.04 1.82 15.02
CA TYR A 375 -17.16 3.11 14.37
C TYR A 375 -17.16 2.99 12.84
N ALA A 376 -16.34 2.11 12.28
CA ALA A 376 -16.28 1.83 10.84
C ALA A 376 -17.63 1.37 10.28
N VAL A 377 -18.39 0.55 11.02
CA VAL A 377 -19.76 0.15 10.63
C VAL A 377 -20.68 1.37 10.54
N ARG A 378 -20.55 2.34 11.45
CA ARG A 378 -21.28 3.62 11.39
C ARG A 378 -20.80 4.52 10.25
N GLU A 379 -19.58 4.32 9.76
CA GLU A 379 -19.07 4.88 8.51
C GLU A 379 -19.37 3.99 7.28
N TYR A 380 -20.47 3.24 7.32
CA TYR A 380 -20.98 2.41 6.21
C TYR A 380 -20.01 1.33 5.72
N ALA A 381 -19.16 0.78 6.59
CA ALA A 381 -18.41 -0.43 6.27
C ALA A 381 -19.36 -1.64 6.24
N CYS A 382 -19.39 -2.37 5.11
CA CYS A 382 -20.29 -3.51 4.92
C CYS A 382 -19.53 -4.84 4.83
N THR A 383 -18.21 -4.81 4.72
CA THR A 383 -17.36 -6.00 4.56
C THR A 383 -16.12 -5.91 5.44
N ALA A 384 -15.54 -7.06 5.81
CA ALA A 384 -14.29 -7.09 6.57
C ALA A 384 -13.13 -6.38 5.84
N ILE A 385 -13.12 -6.43 4.51
CA ILE A 385 -12.14 -5.73 3.65
C ILE A 385 -12.30 -4.21 3.81
N ASP A 386 -13.52 -3.68 3.92
CA ASP A 386 -13.72 -2.24 4.14
C ASP A 386 -13.02 -1.76 5.40
N VAL A 387 -13.07 -2.55 6.47
CA VAL A 387 -12.44 -2.22 7.75
C VAL A 387 -10.92 -2.37 7.66
N ILE A 388 -10.42 -3.58 7.37
CA ILE A 388 -8.98 -3.89 7.46
C ILE A 388 -8.14 -3.12 6.44
N ALA A 389 -8.70 -2.84 5.26
CA ALA A 389 -7.97 -2.25 4.14
C ALA A 389 -8.22 -0.75 3.98
N ARG A 390 -9.46 -0.28 4.20
CA ARG A 390 -9.85 1.10 3.86
C ARG A 390 -10.07 2.00 5.08
N ARG A 391 -10.59 1.48 6.20
CA ARG A 391 -10.76 2.27 7.44
C ARG A 391 -9.48 2.28 8.27
N MET A 392 -8.90 1.11 8.52
CA MET A 392 -7.71 0.98 9.36
C MET A 392 -6.41 1.07 8.56
N ARG A 393 -6.40 0.64 7.29
CA ARG A 393 -5.18 0.49 6.45
C ARG A 393 -4.21 -0.60 6.93
N LEU A 394 -4.54 -1.39 7.95
CA LEU A 394 -3.64 -2.41 8.52
C LEU A 394 -3.18 -3.43 7.46
N ALA A 395 -4.04 -3.82 6.52
CA ALA A 395 -3.67 -4.71 5.43
C ALA A 395 -2.58 -4.13 4.49
N PHE A 396 -2.50 -2.80 4.39
CA PHE A 396 -1.44 -2.09 3.65
C PHE A 396 -0.18 -1.88 4.49
N LEU A 397 -0.25 -2.02 5.82
CA LEU A 397 0.92 -1.85 6.69
C LEU A 397 1.64 -3.17 6.94
N ASN A 398 0.87 -4.22 7.27
CA ASN A 398 1.42 -5.52 7.64
C ASN A 398 0.35 -6.62 7.43
N THR A 399 0.61 -7.52 6.49
CA THR A 399 -0.31 -8.61 6.17
C THR A 399 -0.45 -9.65 7.27
N TYR A 400 0.60 -9.93 8.04
CA TYR A 400 0.57 -10.86 9.17
C TYR A 400 -0.33 -10.33 10.29
N ALA A 401 -0.07 -9.09 10.72
CA ALA A 401 -0.91 -8.45 11.73
C ALA A 401 -2.37 -8.31 11.25
N ALA A 402 -2.58 -8.05 9.96
CA ALA A 402 -3.93 -8.02 9.38
C ALA A 402 -4.62 -9.40 9.46
N GLN A 403 -3.91 -10.50 9.18
CA GLN A 403 -4.46 -11.86 9.31
C GLN A 403 -4.78 -12.22 10.77
N GLU A 404 -3.91 -11.85 11.71
CA GLU A 404 -4.08 -12.15 13.14
C GLU A 404 -5.32 -11.48 13.74
N VAL A 405 -5.57 -10.21 13.39
CA VAL A 405 -6.74 -9.48 13.93
C VAL A 405 -8.04 -9.80 13.21
N LEU A 406 -7.96 -10.39 12.01
CA LEU A 406 -9.13 -10.57 11.14
C LEU A 406 -10.28 -11.35 11.79
N PRO A 407 -10.07 -12.45 12.55
CA PRO A 407 -11.15 -13.13 13.25
C PRO A 407 -11.89 -12.22 14.22
N GLU A 408 -11.18 -11.38 14.96
CA GLU A 408 -11.77 -10.45 15.93
C GLU A 408 -12.53 -9.31 15.23
N VAL A 409 -11.98 -8.78 14.13
CA VAL A 409 -12.68 -7.79 13.29
C VAL A 409 -14.00 -8.37 12.76
N VAL A 410 -13.98 -9.58 12.21
CA VAL A 410 -15.18 -10.26 11.70
C VAL A 410 -16.20 -10.52 12.81
N ARG A 411 -15.72 -10.92 14.00
CA ARG A 411 -16.60 -11.14 15.16
C ARG A 411 -17.32 -9.86 15.57
N ILE A 412 -16.60 -8.73 15.71
CA ILE A 412 -17.19 -7.44 16.07
C ILE A 412 -18.14 -6.94 14.98
N MET A 413 -17.75 -7.03 13.70
CA MET A 413 -18.66 -6.68 12.60
C MET A 413 -19.90 -7.55 12.57
N GLY A 414 -19.76 -8.84 12.88
CA GLY A 414 -20.88 -9.77 12.95
C GLY A 414 -21.88 -9.42 14.06
N GLU A 415 -21.40 -8.89 15.20
CA GLU A 415 -22.26 -8.33 16.23
C GLU A 415 -23.00 -7.07 15.75
N GLU A 416 -22.27 -6.11 15.18
CA GLU A 416 -22.84 -4.81 14.77
C GLU A 416 -23.80 -4.92 13.57
N LEU A 417 -23.55 -5.87 12.66
CA LEU A 417 -24.32 -6.08 11.43
C LEU A 417 -25.26 -7.29 11.49
N ASN A 418 -25.32 -7.99 12.63
CA ASN A 418 -26.11 -9.21 12.83
C ASN A 418 -25.80 -10.31 11.79
N TRP A 419 -24.53 -10.55 11.49
CA TRP A 419 -24.12 -11.60 10.56
C TRP A 419 -24.31 -12.99 11.17
N SER A 420 -24.86 -13.90 10.38
CA SER A 420 -24.87 -15.32 10.70
C SER A 420 -23.44 -15.90 10.73
N SER A 421 -23.27 -17.06 11.36
CA SER A 421 -21.98 -17.76 11.35
C SER A 421 -21.51 -18.13 9.94
N SER A 422 -22.42 -18.32 8.99
CA SER A 422 -22.08 -18.57 7.58
C SER A 422 -21.53 -17.30 6.92
N GLU A 423 -22.16 -16.14 7.15
CA GLU A 423 -21.69 -14.87 6.59
C GLU A 423 -20.34 -14.47 7.19
N GLN A 424 -20.14 -14.66 8.50
CA GLN A 424 -18.84 -14.44 9.13
C GLN A 424 -17.73 -15.28 8.48
N ARG A 425 -18.00 -16.53 8.12
CA ARG A 425 -17.05 -17.39 7.39
C ARG A 425 -16.74 -16.85 6.00
N VAL A 426 -17.76 -16.44 5.24
CA VAL A 426 -17.58 -15.85 3.90
C VAL A 426 -16.75 -14.58 3.97
N GLN A 427 -17.00 -13.71 4.96
CA GLN A 427 -16.24 -12.48 5.17
C GLN A 427 -14.79 -12.75 5.54
N LEU A 428 -14.54 -13.74 6.39
CA LEU A 428 -13.21 -14.19 6.77
C LEU A 428 -12.43 -14.72 5.55
N GLU A 429 -13.03 -15.62 4.77
CA GLU A 429 -12.41 -16.20 3.57
C GLU A 429 -12.08 -15.14 2.51
N ARG A 430 -13.03 -14.23 2.22
CA ARG A 430 -12.82 -13.14 1.27
C ARG A 430 -11.72 -12.19 1.71
N ALA A 431 -11.70 -11.81 2.99
CA ALA A 431 -10.68 -10.91 3.50
C ALA A 431 -9.30 -11.57 3.59
N ARG A 432 -9.22 -12.88 3.87
CA ARG A 432 -7.96 -13.64 3.76
C ARG A 432 -7.46 -13.64 2.32
N HIS A 433 -8.30 -14.00 1.37
CA HIS A 433 -7.94 -13.98 -0.05
C HIS A 433 -7.44 -12.60 -0.51
N PHE A 434 -8.08 -11.51 -0.07
CA PHE A 434 -7.62 -10.15 -0.34
C PHE A 434 -6.22 -9.86 0.24
N ILE A 435 -5.95 -10.25 1.48
CA ILE A 435 -4.63 -10.07 2.12
C ILE A 435 -3.57 -10.91 1.39
N ASP A 436 -3.95 -12.14 1.03
CA ASP A 436 -3.10 -13.13 0.39
C ASP A 436 -2.68 -12.70 -1.01
N GLU A 437 -3.65 -12.38 -1.88
CA GLU A 437 -3.40 -12.03 -3.28
C GLU A 437 -3.11 -10.54 -3.49
N GLU A 438 -4.05 -9.68 -3.08
CA GLU A 438 -4.01 -8.26 -3.45
C GLU A 438 -3.01 -7.47 -2.60
N MET A 439 -2.78 -7.87 -1.34
CA MET A 439 -1.79 -7.26 -0.44
C MET A 439 -0.44 -8.01 -0.40
N GLY A 440 -0.24 -8.95 -1.32
CA GLY A 440 1.09 -9.48 -1.65
C GLY A 440 1.68 -10.47 -0.64
N MET A 441 0.86 -11.03 0.26
CA MET A 441 1.34 -12.05 1.20
C MET A 441 1.67 -13.36 0.49
N LEU A 442 0.88 -13.77 -0.50
CA LEU A 442 1.23 -14.88 -1.39
C LEU A 442 2.37 -14.54 -2.31
N ALA A 443 2.55 -13.29 -2.75
CA ALA A 443 3.79 -12.93 -3.46
C ALA A 443 5.01 -13.15 -2.55
N LYS A 444 4.90 -12.95 -1.24
CA LYS A 444 5.97 -13.30 -0.29
C LYS A 444 6.15 -14.83 -0.15
N GLN A 445 5.06 -15.59 -0.04
CA GLN A 445 5.10 -17.07 0.05
C GLN A 445 5.53 -17.73 -1.27
N ASN A 446 5.17 -17.14 -2.41
CA ASN A 446 5.58 -17.49 -3.76
C ASN A 446 7.00 -17.03 -4.01
N ALA A 447 7.48 -15.88 -3.53
CA ALA A 447 8.93 -15.64 -3.48
C ALA A 447 9.64 -16.70 -2.61
N ALA A 448 8.94 -17.28 -1.62
CA ALA A 448 9.38 -18.42 -0.79
C ALA A 448 9.10 -19.82 -1.41
N SER A 449 8.49 -19.94 -2.60
CA SER A 449 8.21 -21.23 -3.27
C SER A 449 8.40 -21.28 -4.80
N ASN A 450 8.43 -20.13 -5.46
CA ASN A 450 8.73 -19.80 -6.88
C ASN A 450 10.15 -19.22 -7.06
N VAL A 451 11.07 -19.46 -6.12
CA VAL A 451 12.39 -19.86 -6.64
C VAL A 451 12.07 -21.14 -7.39
N SER A 452 12.06 -21.10 -8.71
CA SER A 452 11.92 -22.32 -9.51
C SER A 452 12.91 -23.30 -8.93
N ILE A 453 12.42 -24.31 -8.19
CA ILE A 453 13.25 -25.39 -7.68
C ILE A 453 13.56 -26.21 -8.92
N ASN A 454 14.51 -25.72 -9.72
CA ASN A 454 15.08 -26.44 -10.85
C ASN A 454 16.08 -27.46 -10.32
N LEU A 455 15.68 -28.17 -9.27
CA LEU A 455 16.42 -29.26 -8.66
C LEU A 455 15.84 -30.57 -9.22
N THR A 456 16.72 -31.48 -9.63
CA THR A 456 16.32 -32.84 -9.99
C THR A 456 15.77 -33.55 -8.74
N LYS A 457 15.05 -34.68 -8.92
CA LYS A 457 14.57 -35.49 -7.80
C LYS A 457 15.71 -35.91 -6.86
N GLU A 458 16.89 -36.15 -7.40
CA GLU A 458 18.10 -36.51 -6.65
C GLU A 458 18.62 -35.32 -5.82
N GLU A 459 18.64 -34.11 -6.39
CA GLU A 459 19.09 -32.89 -5.71
C GLU A 459 18.11 -32.47 -4.60
N MET A 460 16.80 -32.58 -4.84
CA MET A 460 15.79 -32.38 -3.79
C MET A 460 15.98 -33.37 -2.64
N GLN A 461 16.30 -34.64 -2.95
CA GLN A 461 16.56 -35.64 -1.92
C GLN A 461 17.83 -35.31 -1.13
N GLN A 462 18.91 -34.85 -1.77
CA GLN A 462 20.14 -34.42 -1.10
C GLN A 462 19.92 -33.22 -0.17
N ALA A 463 19.20 -32.20 -0.63
CA ALA A 463 18.85 -31.05 0.19
C ALA A 463 17.97 -31.46 1.39
N LYS A 464 17.01 -32.37 1.17
CA LYS A 464 16.15 -32.93 2.22
C LYS A 464 16.94 -33.73 3.25
N ASP A 465 17.89 -34.55 2.82
CA ASP A 465 18.75 -35.33 3.72
C ASP A 465 19.60 -34.43 4.60
N ARG A 466 20.08 -33.30 4.07
CA ARG A 466 20.84 -32.30 4.82
C ARG A 466 19.97 -31.51 5.79
N PHE A 467 18.77 -31.13 5.37
CA PHE A 467 17.77 -30.54 6.26
C PHE A 467 17.51 -31.47 7.46
N ASN A 468 17.27 -32.76 7.21
CA ASN A 468 17.02 -33.75 8.26
C ASN A 468 18.23 -34.00 9.17
N LYS A 469 19.47 -33.79 8.69
CA LYS A 469 20.68 -33.85 9.53
C LYS A 469 20.76 -32.68 10.53
N LEU A 470 20.19 -31.54 10.17
CA LEU A 470 20.09 -30.36 11.03
C LEU A 470 18.91 -30.48 11.99
N ASP A 471 17.75 -30.90 11.49
CA ASP A 471 16.54 -31.18 12.27
C ASP A 471 16.51 -32.62 12.80
N LYS A 472 17.44 -32.95 13.71
CA LYS A 472 17.52 -34.29 14.33
C LYS A 472 16.24 -34.70 15.07
N ASP A 473 15.52 -33.72 15.60
CA ASP A 473 14.31 -33.94 16.39
C ASP A 473 13.06 -34.08 15.51
N LYS A 474 13.19 -33.94 14.18
CA LYS A 474 12.12 -34.05 13.17
C LYS A 474 10.95 -33.11 13.42
N LYS A 475 11.24 -31.87 13.83
CA LYS A 475 10.25 -30.82 14.09
C LYS A 475 9.66 -30.23 12.81
N GLY A 476 10.33 -30.42 11.67
CA GLY A 476 9.97 -29.83 10.38
C GLY A 476 10.58 -28.45 10.14
N HIS A 477 11.43 -27.96 11.05
CA HIS A 477 12.12 -26.67 10.98
C HIS A 477 13.47 -26.72 11.70
N ILE A 478 14.39 -25.80 11.38
CA ILE A 478 15.72 -25.69 12.00
C ILE A 478 15.82 -24.37 12.77
N THR A 479 16.13 -24.45 14.07
CA THR A 479 16.32 -23.29 14.95
C THR A 479 17.81 -22.95 15.14
N VAL A 480 18.09 -21.80 15.76
CA VAL A 480 19.46 -21.43 16.20
C VAL A 480 20.07 -22.52 17.09
N ASN A 481 19.27 -23.16 17.94
CA ASN A 481 19.73 -24.24 18.82
C ASN A 481 20.12 -25.48 18.03
N ASP A 482 19.43 -25.79 16.94
CA ASP A 482 19.73 -26.93 16.06
C ASP A 482 21.05 -26.69 15.32
N LEU A 483 21.26 -25.49 14.78
CA LEU A 483 22.53 -25.08 14.19
C LEU A 483 23.66 -25.15 15.22
N ARG A 484 23.46 -24.60 16.43
CA ARG A 484 24.44 -24.64 17.53
C ARG A 484 24.83 -26.07 17.88
N ARG A 485 23.85 -26.97 17.99
CA ARG A 485 24.06 -28.40 18.26
C ARG A 485 24.86 -29.05 17.14
N HIS A 486 24.46 -28.84 15.89
CA HIS A 486 25.13 -29.40 14.73
C HIS A 486 26.61 -28.99 14.63
N PHE A 487 26.92 -27.71 14.80
CA PHE A 487 28.31 -27.23 14.75
C PHE A 487 29.17 -27.76 15.88
N ARG A 488 28.63 -27.83 17.11
CA ARG A 488 29.34 -28.42 18.26
C ARG A 488 29.66 -29.89 18.07
N GLU A 489 28.72 -30.67 17.54
CA GLU A 489 28.91 -32.11 17.28
C GLU A 489 30.00 -32.37 16.22
N ASN A 490 30.24 -31.41 15.32
CA ASN A 490 31.26 -31.48 14.29
C ASN A 490 32.53 -30.67 14.64
N ASN A 491 32.78 -30.42 15.93
CA ASN A 491 33.96 -29.72 16.45
C ASN A 491 34.18 -28.30 15.91
N GLN A 492 33.15 -27.64 15.38
CA GLN A 492 33.19 -26.24 14.98
C GLN A 492 32.60 -25.34 16.07
N LYS A 493 33.40 -24.43 16.62
CA LYS A 493 32.92 -23.36 17.52
C LYS A 493 32.55 -22.15 16.69
N ILE A 494 31.24 -21.97 16.47
CA ILE A 494 30.66 -20.79 15.85
C ILE A 494 30.11 -19.88 16.94
N ASP A 495 30.40 -18.58 16.84
CA ASP A 495 29.88 -17.60 17.79
C ASP A 495 28.36 -17.40 17.63
N GLU A 496 27.73 -16.90 18.68
CA GLU A 496 26.27 -16.77 18.74
C GLU A 496 25.71 -15.78 17.72
N ARG A 497 26.46 -14.74 17.38
CA ARG A 497 26.06 -13.74 16.39
C ARG A 497 26.06 -14.36 14.99
N LEU A 498 27.09 -15.10 14.66
CA LEU A 498 27.22 -15.81 13.39
C LEU A 498 26.11 -16.86 13.24
N LEU A 499 25.74 -17.59 14.28
CA LEU A 499 24.59 -18.52 14.21
C LEU A 499 23.28 -17.82 13.85
N HIS A 500 23.03 -16.66 14.44
CA HIS A 500 21.86 -15.84 14.10
C HIS A 500 21.95 -15.28 12.68
N GLU A 501 23.14 -14.88 12.22
CA GLU A 501 23.34 -14.46 10.83
C GLU A 501 23.07 -15.63 9.85
N LEU A 502 23.58 -16.83 10.13
CA LEU A 502 23.36 -18.03 9.33
C LEU A 502 21.88 -18.41 9.26
N LEU A 503 21.16 -18.35 10.39
CA LEU A 503 19.72 -18.62 10.39
C LEU A 503 18.97 -17.55 9.60
N ASN A 504 19.28 -16.27 9.84
CA ASN A 504 18.62 -15.15 9.17
C ASN A 504 18.86 -15.06 7.67
N GLU A 505 19.92 -15.69 7.16
CA GLU A 505 20.18 -15.77 5.72
C GLU A 505 19.20 -16.70 5.00
N VAL A 506 18.62 -17.66 5.72
CA VAL A 506 17.76 -18.70 5.14
C VAL A 506 16.31 -18.55 5.58
N ASP A 507 16.07 -18.14 6.83
CA ASP A 507 14.75 -17.77 7.34
C ASP A 507 14.25 -16.49 6.64
N LEU A 508 13.41 -16.69 5.61
CA LEU A 508 12.83 -15.66 4.76
C LEU A 508 11.56 -15.07 5.37
N ASN A 509 10.81 -15.86 6.14
CA ASN A 509 9.56 -15.45 6.74
C ASN A 509 9.72 -14.76 8.11
N LYS A 510 10.93 -14.81 8.69
CA LYS A 510 11.34 -14.22 9.98
C LYS A 510 10.61 -14.76 11.19
N ASN A 511 10.19 -16.02 11.14
CA ASN A 511 9.62 -16.70 12.30
C ASN A 511 10.68 -17.22 13.29
N GLY A 512 11.97 -17.09 12.97
CA GLY A 512 13.08 -17.56 13.80
C GLY A 512 13.45 -19.04 13.57
N GLU A 513 12.87 -19.65 12.54
CA GLU A 513 13.02 -21.05 12.17
C GLU A 513 13.29 -21.15 10.66
N ILE A 514 14.13 -22.10 10.23
CA ILE A 514 14.30 -22.39 8.80
C ILE A 514 13.37 -23.53 8.44
N GLU A 515 12.39 -23.25 7.60
CA GLU A 515 11.47 -24.27 7.07
C GLU A 515 12.10 -25.02 5.88
N ILE A 516 11.61 -26.22 5.59
CA ILE A 516 12.15 -27.05 4.50
C ILE A 516 12.03 -26.38 3.13
N ALA A 517 10.98 -25.57 2.94
CA ALA A 517 10.77 -24.80 1.72
C ALA A 517 11.91 -23.79 1.54
N GLU A 518 12.19 -22.97 2.55
CA GLU A 518 13.27 -21.98 2.55
C GLU A 518 14.64 -22.62 2.31
N PHE A 519 14.86 -23.80 2.89
CA PHE A 519 16.08 -24.57 2.67
C PHE A 519 16.24 -25.01 1.20
N PHE A 520 15.17 -25.45 0.53
CA PHE A 520 15.22 -25.78 -0.90
C PHE A 520 15.47 -24.58 -1.80
N GLN A 521 14.94 -23.43 -1.44
CA GLN A 521 15.15 -22.20 -2.19
C GLN A 521 16.59 -21.73 -2.15
N LEU A 522 17.21 -21.85 -0.98
CA LEU A 522 18.63 -21.55 -0.81
C LEU A 522 19.49 -22.40 -1.76
N TYR A 523 19.21 -23.70 -1.83
CA TYR A 523 19.89 -24.63 -2.74
C TYR A 523 19.69 -24.27 -4.22
N SER A 524 18.46 -23.95 -4.61
CA SER A 524 18.14 -23.58 -5.99
C SER A 524 18.79 -22.25 -6.40
N GLY A 525 18.82 -21.25 -5.50
CA GLY A 525 19.46 -19.96 -5.73
C GLY A 525 20.97 -20.05 -5.97
N LEU A 526 21.66 -20.97 -5.29
CA LEU A 526 23.08 -21.26 -5.55
C LEU A 526 23.32 -21.88 -6.93
N LYS A 527 22.44 -22.79 -7.37
CA LYS A 527 22.56 -23.48 -8.66
C LYS A 527 22.39 -22.54 -9.84
N ASN A 528 21.41 -21.65 -9.76
CA ASN A 528 21.12 -20.71 -10.84
C ASN A 528 22.09 -19.51 -10.85
N GLY A 529 23.12 -19.49 -9.97
CA GLY A 529 24.06 -18.38 -9.86
C GLY A 529 23.45 -17.09 -9.31
N GLN A 530 22.22 -17.15 -8.79
CA GLN A 530 21.52 -16.02 -8.19
C GLN A 530 22.08 -15.69 -6.80
N ILE A 531 22.64 -16.70 -6.12
CA ILE A 531 23.33 -16.56 -4.84
C ILE A 531 24.80 -16.91 -5.07
N THR A 532 25.70 -15.96 -4.85
CA THR A 532 27.16 -16.16 -4.92
C THR A 532 27.69 -16.73 -3.61
N GLY A 533 27.35 -18.00 -3.34
CA GLY A 533 27.73 -18.67 -2.10
C GLY A 533 26.82 -18.29 -0.93
N ASN A 534 26.60 -19.26 -0.02
CA ASN A 534 25.86 -19.05 1.22
C ASN A 534 26.71 -19.60 2.36
N ARG A 535 26.81 -18.85 3.46
CA ARG A 535 27.71 -19.19 4.56
C ARG A 535 27.28 -20.48 5.25
N LEU A 536 25.98 -20.67 5.47
CA LEU A 536 25.44 -21.88 6.09
C LEU A 536 25.78 -23.10 5.25
N LEU A 537 25.59 -23.03 3.94
CA LEU A 537 25.92 -24.14 3.05
C LEU A 537 27.41 -24.38 2.86
N GLY A 538 28.23 -23.32 2.88
CA GLY A 538 29.69 -23.45 2.88
C GLY A 538 30.17 -24.25 4.10
N TYR A 539 29.68 -23.92 5.28
CA TYR A 539 29.98 -24.68 6.50
C TYR A 539 29.48 -26.12 6.43
N LEU A 540 28.27 -26.34 5.89
CA LEU A 540 27.74 -27.70 5.74
C LEU A 540 28.53 -28.53 4.74
N ASP A 541 29.03 -27.93 3.66
CA ASP A 541 29.87 -28.62 2.68
C ASP A 541 31.23 -29.02 3.27
N GLU A 542 31.84 -28.15 4.08
CA GLU A 542 33.07 -28.47 4.82
C GLU A 542 32.89 -29.64 5.79
N ILE A 543 31.74 -29.70 6.49
CA ILE A 543 31.44 -30.74 7.48
C ILE A 543 31.10 -32.07 6.81
N HIS A 544 30.28 -32.05 5.75
CA HIS A 544 29.71 -33.26 5.13
C HIS A 544 30.55 -33.80 3.96
N GLY A 545 31.63 -33.11 3.55
CA GLY A 545 32.59 -33.58 2.54
C GLY A 545 31.99 -33.77 1.13
N THR A 546 30.80 -33.25 0.89
CA THR A 546 30.09 -33.33 -0.39
C THR A 546 29.78 -31.92 -0.88
N PRO A 547 30.17 -31.50 -2.08
CA PRO A 547 29.82 -30.17 -2.59
C PRO A 547 28.31 -30.06 -2.82
N SER A 548 27.71 -28.95 -2.39
CA SER A 548 26.26 -28.75 -2.41
C SER A 548 25.67 -28.66 -3.81
N VAL A 549 26.41 -28.17 -4.81
CA VAL A 549 25.89 -27.93 -6.17
C VAL A 549 27.01 -27.97 -7.21
N ASN A 550 26.85 -28.76 -8.29
CA ASN A 550 27.65 -28.61 -9.50
C ASN A 550 27.24 -27.32 -10.22
N ARG A 551 28.07 -26.29 -10.16
CA ARG A 551 27.85 -25.04 -10.92
C ARG A 551 27.85 -25.37 -12.41
N ALA A 552 26.79 -24.99 -13.14
CA ALA A 552 26.83 -25.04 -14.59
C ALA A 552 27.85 -23.99 -15.07
N CYS A 553 29.05 -24.43 -15.45
CA CYS A 553 30.04 -23.61 -16.11
C CYS A 553 29.55 -23.28 -17.53
N GLY A 554 28.84 -22.16 -17.69
CA GLY A 554 28.70 -21.49 -18.99
C GLY A 554 29.97 -20.67 -19.25
N GLY A 555 30.88 -21.22 -20.06
CA GLY A 555 32.01 -20.49 -20.60
C GLY A 555 31.64 -19.71 -21.85
N LEU A 556 32.14 -18.48 -21.93
CA LEU A 556 32.22 -17.52 -23.06
C LEU A 556 30.92 -17.13 -23.78
#